data_AF-A0A6G2DED2-F1
#
_entry.id   AF-A0A6G2DED2-F1
#
_cell.length_a   1.000
_cell.length_b   1.000
_cell.length_c   1.000
_cell.angle_alpha   90.00
_cell.angle_beta   90.00
_cell.angle_gamma   90.00
#
_symmetry.space_group_name_H-M   'P 1'
#
loop_
_entity.id
_entity.type
_entity.pdbx_description
1 polymer ?
#
loop_
_entity_poly.entity_id
_entity_poly.type
_entity_poly.pdbx_seq_one_letter_code
_entity_poly.pdbx_strand_id
1 'polypeptide(L)' 'TPCERYVNCGNPFCNRRILTSEENEDKYLRGCSHECRVHPRNRYVSKNELTQAEVIERLAAIGESLDQAATV' A
#
# COMPACT_ATOMS: atom_id res chain seq x y z
N THR A 1 13.50 0.14 17.53
CA THR A 1 12.21 -0.29 16.94
C THR A 1 12.35 -1.75 16.53
N PRO A 2 11.30 -2.60 16.61
CA PRO A 2 11.39 -3.99 16.13
C PRO A 2 11.77 -4.03 14.65
N CYS A 3 12.66 -4.96 14.27
CA CYS A 3 13.17 -5.08 12.90
C CYS A 3 12.09 -5.43 11.88
N GLU A 4 11.08 -6.21 12.30
CA GLU A 4 9.96 -6.62 11.47
C GLU A 4 8.66 -6.57 12.28
N ARG A 5 7.56 -6.20 11.61
CA ARG A 5 6.21 -6.08 12.18
C ARG A 5 5.27 -7.02 11.45
N TYR A 6 4.36 -7.65 12.18
CA TYR A 6 3.30 -8.46 11.60
C TYR A 6 2.03 -7.62 11.49
N VAL A 7 1.67 -7.21 10.27
CA VAL A 7 0.58 -6.25 10.02
C VAL A 7 -0.43 -6.80 9.02
N ASN A 8 -1.68 -6.35 9.11
CA ASN A 8 -2.69 -6.67 8.12
C ASN A 8 -2.43 -5.92 6.81
N CYS A 9 -2.79 -6.53 5.68
CA CYS A 9 -2.80 -5.87 4.38
C CYS A 9 -3.56 -4.53 4.43
N GLY A 10 -3.07 -3.55 3.66
CA GLY A 10 -3.69 -2.24 3.49
C GLY A 10 -5.09 -2.32 2.90
N ASN A 11 -5.40 -3.31 2.07
CA ASN A 11 -6.72 -3.48 1.48
C ASN A 11 -7.74 -3.99 2.54
N PRO A 12 -8.84 -3.25 2.81
CA PRO A 12 -9.85 -3.63 3.80
C PRO A 12 -10.60 -4.93 3.49
N PHE A 13 -10.55 -5.41 2.25
CA PHE A 13 -11.18 -6.65 1.80
C PHE A 13 -10.20 -7.82 1.74
N CYS A 14 -8.92 -7.60 2.08
CA CYS A 14 -7.90 -8.63 2.10
C CYS A 14 -7.51 -8.98 3.54
N ASN A 15 -7.68 -10.24 3.93
CA ASN A 15 -7.36 -10.74 5.27
C ASN A 15 -5.92 -11.26 5.42
N ARG A 16 -5.06 -11.08 4.41
CA ARG A 16 -3.67 -11.50 4.50
C ARG A 16 -2.91 -10.65 5.53
N ARG A 17 -2.00 -11.30 6.25
CA ARG A 17 -1.03 -10.67 7.14
C ARG A 17 0.35 -10.75 6.52
N ILE A 18 1.12 -9.68 6.63
CA ILE A 18 2.46 -9.55 6.07
C ILE A 18 3.46 -9.31 7.21
N LEU A 19 4.61 -9.97 7.12
CA LEU A 19 5.77 -9.66 7.94
C LEU A 19 6.61 -8.64 7.16
N THR A 20 6.77 -7.44 7.71
CA THR A 20 7.43 -6.33 7.00
C THR A 20 8.13 -5.38 7.96
N SER A 21 9.25 -4.80 7.54
CA SER A 21 9.85 -3.65 8.22
C SER A 21 9.00 -2.39 8.00
N GLU A 22 9.27 -1.34 8.76
CA GLU A 22 8.58 -0.05 8.60
C GLU A 22 8.86 0.57 7.21
N GLU A 23 10.11 0.48 6.74
CA GLU A 23 10.51 0.94 5.41
C GLU A 23 9.77 0.21 4.29
N ASN A 24 9.62 -1.11 4.39
CA ASN A 24 8.90 -1.90 3.39
C ASN A 24 7.37 -1.67 3.47
N GLU A 25 6.83 -1.39 4.66
CA GLU A 25 5.41 -1.02 4.78
C GLU A 25 5.12 0.27 4.01
N ASP A 26 6.00 1.28 4.10
CA ASP A 26 5.87 2.52 3.34
C ASP A 26 6.10 2.30 1.85
N LYS A 27 7.19 1.63 1.47
CA LYS A 27 7.54 1.35 0.08
C LYS A 27 6.45 0.60 -0.67
N TYR A 28 5.82 -0.37 -0.03
CA TYR A 28 4.79 -1.21 -0.64
C TYR A 28 3.36 -0.83 -0.22
N LEU A 29 3.14 0.34 0.38
CA LEU A 29 1.82 0.83 0.79
C LEU A 29 1.00 -0.19 1.61
N ARG A 30 1.71 -1.01 2.41
CA ARG A 30 1.17 -2.16 3.15
C ARG A 30 0.36 -3.17 2.30
N GLY A 31 0.52 -3.20 0.97
CA GLY A 31 -0.22 -4.11 0.10
C GLY A 31 0.51 -5.43 -0.15
N CYS A 32 -0.18 -6.56 0.01
CA CYS A 32 0.37 -7.89 -0.25
C CYS A 32 0.50 -8.25 -1.74
N SER A 33 -0.13 -7.48 -2.63
CA SER A 33 -0.12 -7.63 -4.08
C SER A 33 -0.37 -6.27 -4.71
N HIS A 34 -0.05 -6.09 -5.99
CA HIS A 34 -0.32 -4.87 -6.75
C HIS A 34 -1.77 -4.39 -6.57
N GLU A 35 -2.76 -5.27 -6.80
CA GLU A 35 -4.20 -5.00 -6.62
C GLU A 35 -4.55 -4.44 -5.23
N CYS A 36 -3.86 -4.89 -4.19
CA CYS A 36 -4.07 -4.40 -2.83
C CYS A 36 -3.40 -3.04 -2.59
N ARG A 37 -2.27 -2.76 -3.25
CA ARG A 37 -1.56 -1.48 -3.15
C ARG A 37 -2.35 -0.36 -3.79
N VAL A 38 -2.90 -0.62 -4.98
CA VAL A 38 -3.69 0.33 -5.78
C VAL A 38 -5.15 0.45 -5.35
N HIS A 39 -5.59 -0.33 -4.36
CA HIS A 39 -6.98 -0.33 -3.94
C HIS A 39 -7.42 1.07 -3.46
N PRO A 40 -8.54 1.63 -3.95
CA PRO A 40 -8.93 3.02 -3.66
C PRO A 40 -9.18 3.29 -2.17
N ARG A 41 -9.55 2.25 -1.43
CA ARG A 41 -9.74 2.28 0.04
C ARG A 41 -8.57 1.70 0.82
N ASN A 42 -7.34 1.75 0.30
CA ASN A 42 -6.17 1.25 1.01
C ASN A 42 -6.00 2.00 2.35
N ARG A 43 -6.11 1.26 3.45
CA ARG A 43 -6.03 1.77 4.83
C ARG A 43 -4.67 2.41 5.15
N TYR A 44 -3.60 2.05 4.45
CA TYR A 44 -2.29 2.69 4.63
C TYR A 44 -2.31 4.11 4.06
N VAL A 45 -2.84 4.26 2.84
CA VAL A 45 -3.00 5.55 2.15
C VAL A 45 -3.87 6.50 2.98
N SER A 46 -5.04 6.04 3.42
CA SER A 46 -5.94 6.87 4.23
C SER A 46 -5.37 7.24 5.60
N LYS A 47 -4.60 6.36 6.25
CA LYS A 47 -4.03 6.61 7.57
C LYS A 47 -2.88 7.63 7.54
N ASN A 48 -2.08 7.62 6.47
CA ASN A 48 -0.96 8.52 6.29
C ASN A 48 -1.32 9.75 5.42
N GLU A 49 -2.61 9.91 5.10
CA GLU A 49 -3.14 11.04 4.32
C GLU A 49 -2.42 11.25 2.98
N LEU A 50 -1.98 10.15 2.36
CA LEU A 50 -1.20 10.22 1.13
C LEU A 50 -2.04 10.73 -0.03
N THR A 51 -1.48 11.67 -0.77
CA THR A 51 -2.04 12.15 -2.03
C THR A 51 -1.89 11.10 -3.13
N GLN A 52 -2.70 11.23 -4.18
CA GLN A 52 -2.61 10.35 -5.34
C GLN A 52 -1.24 10.44 -6.03
N ALA A 53 -0.62 11.63 -6.05
CA ALA A 53 0.72 11.83 -6.60
C ALA A 53 1.78 11.03 -5.82
N GLU A 54 1.74 11.08 -4.49
CA GLU A 54 2.67 10.31 -3.65
C GLU A 54 2.48 8.79 -3.78
N VAL A 55 1.23 8.34 -3.95
CA VAL A 55 0.94 6.93 -4.22
C VAL A 55 1.52 6.49 -5.56
N ILE A 56 1.35 7.31 -6.60
CA ILE A 56 1.90 7.05 -7.94
C ILE A 56 3.43 7.01 -7.88
N GLU A 57 4.06 7.95 -7.19
CA GLU A 57 5.52 8.00 -7.04
C GLU A 57 6.07 6.73 -6.37
N ARG A 58 5.45 6.29 -5.25
CA ARG A 58 5.84 5.06 -4.55
C ARG A 58 5.64 3.81 -5.40
N LEU A 59 4.52 3.72 -6.15
CA LEU A 59 4.28 2.61 -7.08
C LEU A 59 5.31 2.61 -8.21
N ALA A 60 5.62 3.78 -8.78
CA ALA A 60 6.62 3.90 -9.83
C ALA A 60 8.02 3.46 -9.36
N ALA A 61 8.38 3.76 -8.11
CA ALA A 61 9.65 3.34 -7.50
C ALA A 61 9.80 1.80 -7.39
N ILE A 62 8.71 1.04 -7.49
CA ILE A 62 8.71 -0.43 -7.52
C ILE A 62 8.32 -1.00 -8.89
N GLY A 63 8.20 -0.15 -9.92
CA GLY A 63 7.85 -0.57 -11.28
C GLY A 63 6.36 -0.85 -11.50
N GLU A 64 5.48 -0.32 -10.65
CA GLU A 64 4.02 -0.46 -10.74
C GLU A 64 3.35 0.88 -11.10
N SER A 65 2.13 0.84 -11.64
CA SER A 65 1.37 2.02 -12.05
C SER A 65 -0.06 1.99 -11.48
N LEU A 66 -0.62 3.16 -11.21
CA LEU A 66 -2.02 3.29 -10.86
C LEU A 66 -2.84 3.47 -12.14
N ASP A 67 -3.58 2.44 -12.56
CA ASP A 67 -4.49 2.56 -13.70
C ASP A 67 -5.64 3.52 -13.35
N GLN A 68 -5.81 4.58 -14.14
CA GLN A 68 -6.75 5.69 -13.87
C GLN A 68 -8.24 5.32 -14.00
N ALA A 69 -8.60 4.03 -14.03
CA ALA A 69 -9.97 3.56 -14.26
C ALA A 69 -10.80 3.36 -12.97
N ALA A 70 -10.21 3.51 -11.78
CA ALA A 70 -10.85 3.16 -10.50
C ALA A 70 -11.55 4.33 -9.76
N THR A 71 -11.86 5.43 -10.45
CA THR A 71 -12.77 6.48 -9.96
C THR A 71 -14.15 6.33 -10.60
N VAL A 72 -14.97 5.44 -10.04
CA VAL A 72 -16.43 5.46 -10.16
C VAL A 72 -17.04 5.20 -8.80
#